data_AF-A0A1F9AK17-F1
#
_entry.id   AF-A0A1F9AK17-F1
#
_cell.length_a   1.000
_cell.length_b   1.000
_cell.length_c   1.000
_cell.angle_alpha   90.00
_cell.angle_beta   90.00
_cell.angle_gamma   90.00
#
_symmetry.space_group_name_H-M   'P 1'
#
loop_
_entity.id
_entity.type
_entity.pdbx_description
1 polymer ?
#
loop_
_entity_poly.entity_id
_entity_poly.type
_entity_poly.pdbx_seq_one_letter_code
_entity_poly.pdbx_strand_id
1 'polypeptide(L)'
;MIMSPAKLTAFILVGIWLLIAGYILWQYVIRPRRLLGRRSSRRHRRSGRRCPQCQNLIDVRRTVCQHCGHIFQTVPKPEAEAKPKSGPSGKKHKRGKRCPQCHAMINYERTACQHCGFVFFEARQDAPTSNTSPPMGSPGDGI
;
A
#
# COMPACT_ATOMS: atom_id res chain seq x y z
N MET A 1 20.73 58.72 27.76
CA MET A 1 21.98 58.00 27.43
C MET A 1 21.83 57.43 26.02
N ILE A 2 22.40 58.10 25.01
CA ILE A 2 22.34 57.63 23.61
C ILE A 2 23.47 56.63 23.43
N MET A 3 23.13 55.36 23.20
CA MET A 3 24.12 54.30 22.97
C MET A 3 24.88 54.59 21.67
N SER A 4 26.21 54.56 21.72
CA SER A 4 27.03 54.81 20.54
C SER A 4 26.73 53.78 19.43
N PRO A 5 26.79 54.17 18.15
CA PRO A 5 26.39 53.32 17.03
C PRO A 5 27.17 52.00 16.98
N ALA A 6 28.44 52.00 17.40
CA ALA A 6 29.26 50.80 17.51
C ALA A 6 28.76 49.79 18.57
N LYS A 7 28.11 50.26 19.64
CA LYS A 7 27.50 49.39 20.65
C LYS A 7 26.20 48.80 20.13
N LEU A 8 25.40 49.58 19.41
CA LEU A 8 24.16 49.12 18.81
C LEU A 8 24.39 47.99 17.79
N THR A 9 25.39 48.14 16.91
CA THR A 9 25.73 47.09 15.93
C THR A 9 26.25 45.83 16.62
N ALA A 10 27.05 45.96 17.68
CA ALA A 10 27.51 44.82 18.48
C ALA A 10 26.34 44.05 19.13
N PHE A 11 25.35 44.74 19.70
CA PHE A 11 24.17 44.10 20.27
C PHE A 11 23.32 43.37 19.22
N ILE A 12 23.17 43.96 18.03
CA ILE A 12 22.42 43.34 16.93
C ILE A 12 23.12 42.07 16.46
N LEU A 13 24.44 42.09 16.28
CA LEU A 13 25.21 40.93 15.84
C LEU A 13 25.15 39.79 16.87
N VAL A 14 25.26 40.11 18.17
CA VAL A 14 25.14 39.11 19.24
C VAL A 14 23.72 38.54 19.28
N GLY A 15 22.68 39.37 19.13
CA GLY A 15 21.29 38.92 19.08
C GLY A 15 21.01 37.98 17.90
N ILE A 16 21.49 38.33 16.70
CA ILE A 16 21.37 37.48 15.51
C ILE A 16 22.11 36.15 15.72
N TRP A 17 23.31 36.18 16.30
CA TRP A 17 24.08 34.97 16.56
C TRP A 17 23.36 34.03 17.55
N LEU A 18 22.77 34.57 18.62
CA LEU A 18 21.96 33.81 19.57
C LEU A 18 20.70 33.21 18.92
N LEU A 19 20.02 33.93 18.04
CA LEU A 19 18.86 33.42 17.29
C LEU A 19 19.26 32.27 16.37
N ILE A 20 20.38 32.39 15.65
CA ILE A 20 20.89 31.33 14.76
C ILE A 20 21.30 30.11 15.58
N ALA A 21 22.05 30.28 16.66
CA ALA A 21 22.47 29.20 17.54
C ALA A 21 21.26 28.47 18.15
N GLY A 22 20.25 29.21 18.62
CA GLY A 22 19.00 28.65 19.13
C GLY A 22 18.21 27.90 18.07
N TYR A 23 18.13 28.43 16.85
CA TYR A 23 17.46 27.78 15.72
C TYR A 23 18.15 26.48 15.30
N ILE A 24 19.48 26.48 15.24
CA ILE A 24 20.29 25.29 14.94
C ILE A 24 20.07 24.24 16.04
N LEU A 25 20.17 24.62 17.31
CA LEU A 25 19.93 23.72 18.43
C LEU A 25 18.50 23.13 18.39
N TRP A 26 17.50 23.95 18.09
CA TRP A 26 16.11 23.51 17.89
C TRP A 26 15.97 22.53 16.72
N GLN A 27 16.67 22.74 15.61
CA GLN A 27 16.70 21.78 14.51
C GLN A 27 17.36 20.45 14.90
N TYR A 28 18.44 20.45 15.67
CA TYR A 28 19.10 19.20 16.07
C TYR A 28 18.34 18.44 17.17
N VAL A 29 17.69 19.15 18.09
CA VAL A 29 16.98 18.54 19.24
C VAL A 29 15.54 18.13 18.88
N ILE A 30 14.80 18.96 18.13
CA ILE A 30 13.36 18.72 17.85
C ILE A 30 13.14 17.98 16.53
N ARG A 31 14.04 18.12 15.55
CA ARG A 31 13.89 17.55 14.21
C ARG A 31 14.45 16.12 13.95
N PRO A 32 15.00 15.32 14.91
CA PRO A 32 15.58 14.03 14.56
C PRO A 32 14.57 12.91 14.25
N ARG A 33 13.26 13.19 14.16
CA ARG A 33 12.23 12.16 13.89
C ARG A 33 11.86 11.93 12.42
N ARG A 34 12.44 12.65 11.45
CA ARG A 34 12.08 12.44 10.02
C ARG A 34 13.07 11.58 9.23
N LEU A 35 14.30 11.39 9.67
CA LEU A 35 15.30 10.58 8.94
C LEU A 35 15.53 9.18 9.50
N LEU A 36 15.06 8.87 10.72
CA LEU A 36 15.13 7.53 11.30
C LEU A 36 13.83 6.71 11.16
N GLY A 37 12.77 7.29 10.59
CA GLY A 37 11.48 6.63 10.35
C GLY A 37 11.43 5.64 9.18
N ARG A 38 12.57 5.34 8.53
CA ARG A 38 12.64 4.47 7.34
C ARG A 38 13.55 3.25 7.48
N ARG A 39 13.95 2.87 8.70
CA ARG A 39 14.74 1.65 8.94
C ARG A 39 14.00 0.53 9.67
N SER A 40 12.76 0.72 10.14
CA SER A 40 12.04 -0.35 10.85
C SER A 40 11.30 -1.34 9.94
N SER A 41 11.05 -1.00 8.67
CA SER A 41 10.36 -1.90 7.73
C SER A 41 11.25 -2.97 7.08
N ARG A 42 12.58 -2.93 7.32
CA ARG A 42 13.48 -4.06 7.06
C ARG A 42 13.48 -5.10 8.19
N ARG A 43 12.56 -5.03 9.15
CA ARG A 43 12.04 -6.27 9.76
C ARG A 43 11.08 -6.89 8.76
N HIS A 44 11.63 -7.35 7.63
CA HIS A 44 11.10 -8.53 6.99
C HIS A 44 11.23 -9.59 8.07
N ARG A 45 10.17 -9.72 8.89
CA ARG A 45 10.00 -10.85 9.80
C ARG A 45 10.38 -12.03 8.92
N ARG A 46 11.45 -12.73 9.29
CA ARG A 46 11.66 -14.11 8.87
C ARG A 46 10.38 -14.80 9.29
N SER A 47 9.37 -14.82 8.41
CA SER A 47 8.07 -15.38 8.67
C SER A 47 8.26 -16.87 8.52
N GLY A 48 8.97 -17.45 9.49
CA GLY A 48 9.04 -18.88 9.65
C GLY A 48 7.73 -19.36 10.26
N ARG A 49 7.31 -20.56 9.89
CA ARG A 49 6.25 -21.27 10.61
C ARG A 49 6.88 -22.06 11.75
N ARG A 50 6.14 -22.30 12.83
CA ARG A 50 6.60 -23.19 13.91
C ARG A 50 6.32 -24.63 13.54
N CYS A 51 7.25 -25.52 13.88
CA CYS A 51 7.01 -26.96 13.77
C CYS A 51 5.90 -27.38 14.74
N PRO A 52 4.89 -28.18 14.33
CA PRO A 52 3.91 -28.72 15.26
C PRO A 52 4.53 -29.70 16.27
N GLN A 53 5.64 -30.35 15.92
CA GLN A 53 6.24 -31.40 16.74
C GLN A 53 7.32 -30.89 17.72
N CYS A 54 8.20 -29.98 17.26
CA CYS A 54 9.30 -29.46 18.11
C CYS A 54 9.24 -27.95 18.36
N GLN A 55 8.20 -27.25 17.88
CA GLN A 55 7.97 -25.80 18.04
C GLN A 55 9.06 -24.85 17.53
N ASN A 56 10.17 -25.39 17.00
CA ASN A 56 11.23 -24.61 16.39
C ASN A 56 10.74 -23.85 15.15
N LEU A 57 11.34 -22.68 14.93
CA LEU A 57 11.02 -21.79 13.82
C LEU A 57 11.68 -22.31 12.53
N ILE A 58 10.87 -22.59 11.51
CA ILE A 58 11.31 -23.18 10.24
C ILE A 58 10.89 -22.26 9.08
N ASP A 59 11.72 -22.19 8.05
CA ASP A 59 11.39 -21.50 6.80
C ASP A 59 10.14 -22.10 6.13
N VAL A 60 9.20 -21.26 5.72
CA VAL A 60 7.93 -21.66 5.08
C VAL A 60 8.17 -22.42 3.77
N ARG A 61 9.34 -22.29 3.14
CA ARG A 61 9.66 -23.00 1.90
C ARG A 61 10.16 -24.43 2.11
N ARG A 62 10.58 -24.80 3.31
CA ARG A 62 11.12 -26.15 3.56
C ARG A 62 9.99 -27.16 3.64
N THR A 63 10.22 -28.39 3.19
CA THR A 63 9.27 -29.51 3.31
C THR A 63 9.55 -30.38 4.53
N VAL A 64 10.72 -30.22 5.16
CA VAL A 64 11.14 -31.00 6.33
C VAL A 64 11.70 -30.09 7.43
N CYS A 65 11.39 -30.39 8.69
CA CYS A 65 11.98 -29.75 9.85
C CYS A 65 13.44 -30.20 10.06
N GLN A 66 14.37 -29.25 10.20
CA GLN A 66 15.79 -29.55 10.45
C GLN A 66 16.09 -30.09 11.85
N HIS A 67 15.21 -29.83 12.82
CA HIS A 67 15.45 -30.19 14.22
C HIS A 67 14.86 -31.53 14.60
N CYS A 68 13.72 -31.92 14.00
CA CYS A 68 13.01 -33.15 14.38
C CYS A 68 12.61 -34.04 13.20
N GLY A 69 12.97 -33.66 11.96
CA GLY A 69 12.67 -34.47 10.78
C GLY A 69 11.20 -34.49 10.32
N HIS A 70 10.31 -33.72 10.97
CA HIS A 70 8.89 -33.70 10.61
C HIS A 70 8.68 -33.22 9.17
N ILE A 71 7.99 -34.04 8.36
CA ILE A 71 7.69 -33.77 6.95
C ILE A 71 6.35 -33.03 6.87
N PHE A 72 6.38 -31.84 6.30
CA PHE A 72 5.18 -31.07 6.01
C PHE A 72 4.61 -31.54 4.68
N GLN A 73 3.39 -32.05 4.70
CA GLN A 73 2.67 -32.40 3.46
C GLN A 73 2.42 -31.11 2.67
N THR A 74 3.22 -30.89 1.62
CA THR A 74 2.91 -29.88 0.62
C THR A 74 1.76 -30.40 -0.20
N VAL A 75 0.55 -29.91 0.07
CA VAL A 75 -0.53 -30.05 -0.90
C VAL A 75 0.02 -29.43 -2.19
N PRO A 76 0.18 -30.19 -3.30
CA PRO A 76 0.64 -29.61 -4.54
C PRO A 76 -0.37 -28.51 -4.88
N LYS A 77 0.10 -27.26 -4.82
CA LYS A 77 -0.67 -26.14 -5.33
C LYS A 77 -0.86 -26.46 -6.82
N PRO A 78 -2.10 -26.63 -7.32
CA PRO A 78 -2.27 -26.80 -8.76
C PRO A 78 -1.54 -25.64 -9.43
N GLU A 79 -0.75 -25.96 -10.45
CA GLU A 79 0.01 -25.02 -11.27
C GLU A 79 -0.95 -24.12 -12.07
N ALA A 80 -1.76 -23.33 -11.37
CA ALA A 80 -2.44 -22.18 -11.92
C ALA A 80 -1.41 -21.05 -11.92
N GLU A 81 -0.70 -20.96 -13.04
CA GLU A 81 -0.16 -19.74 -13.63
C GLU A 81 0.80 -18.92 -12.76
N ALA A 82 2.03 -18.79 -13.25
CA ALA A 82 2.96 -17.78 -12.80
C ALA A 82 2.32 -16.38 -12.87
N LYS A 83 1.70 -15.91 -11.78
CA LYS A 83 1.38 -14.50 -11.65
C LYS A 83 2.71 -13.74 -11.65
N PRO A 84 2.92 -12.80 -12.59
CA PRO A 84 4.11 -11.96 -12.55
C PRO A 84 4.13 -11.22 -11.21
N LYS A 85 5.33 -11.03 -10.67
CA LYS A 85 5.60 -10.21 -9.50
C LYS A 85 4.96 -8.84 -9.73
N SER A 86 3.75 -8.60 -9.22
CA SER A 86 3.29 -7.24 -9.06
C SER A 86 4.18 -6.64 -7.99
N GLY A 87 5.03 -5.69 -8.40
CA GLY A 87 5.54 -4.64 -7.52
C GLY A 87 4.37 -3.94 -6.79
N PRO A 88 4.62 -2.87 -6.01
CA PRO A 88 3.54 -2.19 -5.31
C PRO A 88 2.54 -1.69 -6.34
N SER A 89 1.48 -2.45 -6.53
CA SER A 89 0.34 -2.08 -7.34
C SER A 89 -0.35 -1.04 -6.50
N GLY A 90 0.07 0.21 -6.67
CA GLY A 90 -0.77 1.36 -6.43
C GLY A 90 -1.96 1.26 -7.37
N LYS A 91 -2.88 0.31 -7.13
CA LYS A 91 -4.24 0.43 -7.62
C LYS A 91 -4.76 1.67 -6.92
N LYS A 92 -4.73 2.78 -7.64
CA LYS A 92 -5.45 4.00 -7.32
C LYS A 92 -6.85 3.54 -6.93
N HIS A 93 -7.14 3.47 -5.63
CA HIS A 93 -8.45 3.03 -5.17
C HIS A 93 -9.44 3.99 -5.83
N LYS A 94 -10.17 3.51 -6.85
CA LYS A 94 -11.32 4.23 -7.35
C LYS A 94 -12.17 4.46 -6.10
N ARG A 95 -12.41 5.73 -5.77
CA ARG A 95 -13.19 6.11 -4.58
C ARG A 95 -14.51 5.31 -4.63
N GLY A 96 -15.07 4.90 -3.50
CA GLY A 96 -16.33 4.16 -3.48
C GLY A 96 -17.54 5.08 -3.35
N LYS A 97 -18.73 4.61 -3.75
CA LYS A 97 -20.02 5.20 -3.33
C LYS A 97 -20.38 4.75 -1.92
N ARG A 98 -21.01 5.62 -1.12
CA ARG A 98 -21.54 5.23 0.20
C ARG A 98 -22.92 4.62 0.05
N CYS A 99 -23.19 3.52 0.75
CA CYS A 99 -24.53 2.99 0.87
C CYS A 99 -25.43 3.98 1.62
N PRO A 100 -26.63 4.32 1.12
CA PRO A 100 -27.56 5.18 1.85
C PRO A 100 -28.15 4.51 3.10
N GLN A 101 -28.11 3.17 3.18
CA GLN A 101 -28.74 2.44 4.27
C GLN A 101 -27.77 2.05 5.39
N CYS A 102 -26.56 1.59 5.05
CA CYS A 102 -25.57 1.15 6.04
C CYS A 102 -24.31 2.03 6.08
N HIS A 103 -24.23 3.06 5.24
CA HIS A 103 -23.09 3.97 5.12
C HIS A 103 -21.73 3.34 4.79
N ALA A 104 -21.70 2.04 4.51
CA ALA A 104 -20.51 1.35 4.08
C ALA A 104 -20.03 1.86 2.71
N MET A 105 -18.70 1.91 2.53
CA MET A 105 -18.07 2.27 1.27
C MET A 105 -18.10 1.08 0.31
N ILE A 106 -18.67 1.28 -0.88
CA ILE A 106 -18.90 0.27 -1.90
C ILE A 106 -18.25 0.73 -3.21
N ASN A 107 -17.75 -0.21 -4.00
CA ASN A 107 -17.24 0.12 -5.34
C ASN A 107 -18.38 0.68 -6.23
N TYR A 108 -18.13 1.75 -6.99
CA TYR A 108 -19.10 2.34 -7.91
C TYR A 108 -19.67 1.32 -8.91
N GLU A 109 -18.86 0.37 -9.35
CA GLU A 109 -19.22 -0.69 -10.31
C GLU A 109 -20.21 -1.73 -9.74
N ARG A 110 -20.52 -1.69 -8.44
CA ARG A 110 -21.47 -2.63 -7.83
C ARG A 110 -22.89 -2.07 -7.84
N THR A 111 -23.83 -2.89 -8.30
CA THR A 111 -25.27 -2.62 -8.29
C THR A 111 -25.94 -2.91 -6.95
N ALA A 112 -25.25 -3.56 -6.00
CA ALA A 112 -25.78 -3.81 -4.66
C ALA A 112 -24.73 -3.70 -3.55
N CYS A 113 -25.18 -3.35 -2.35
CA CYS A 113 -24.39 -3.29 -1.13
C CYS A 113 -24.08 -4.69 -0.58
N GLN A 114 -22.80 -4.98 -0.33
CA GLN A 114 -22.36 -6.25 0.26
C GLN A 114 -22.65 -6.37 1.76
N HIS A 115 -22.87 -5.25 2.45
CA HIS A 115 -23.05 -5.24 3.89
C HIS A 115 -24.52 -5.33 4.31
N CYS A 116 -25.44 -4.84 3.49
CA CYS A 116 -26.86 -4.76 3.84
C CYS A 116 -27.81 -5.14 2.70
N GLY A 117 -27.31 -5.54 1.52
CA GLY A 117 -28.13 -5.97 0.39
C GLY A 117 -28.85 -4.85 -0.37
N PHE A 118 -28.70 -3.58 0.02
CA PHE A 118 -29.35 -2.46 -0.66
C PHE A 118 -28.95 -2.39 -2.15
N VAL A 119 -29.95 -2.42 -3.05
CA VAL A 119 -29.76 -2.39 -4.51
C VAL A 119 -29.79 -0.93 -4.99
N PHE A 120 -28.75 -0.54 -5.73
CA PHE A 120 -28.68 0.75 -6.41
C PHE A 120 -29.35 0.59 -7.78
N PHE A 121 -30.56 1.15 -7.93
CA PHE A 121 -31.20 1.23 -9.24
C PHE A 121 -30.52 2.35 -10.04
N GLU A 122 -29.56 1.99 -10.90
CA GLU A 122 -29.07 2.89 -11.94
C GLU A 122 -30.16 2.99 -13.02
N ALA A 123 -30.78 4.16 -13.13
CA ALA A 123 -31.59 4.49 -14.29
C ALA A 123 -30.68 4.40 -15.53
N ARG A 124 -30.95 3.42 -16.40
CA ARG A 124 -30.27 3.25 -17.69
C ARG A 124 -30.24 4.57 -18.44
N GLN A 125 -29.05 5.11 -18.63
CA GLN A 125 -28.74 5.90 -19.83
C GLN A 125 -27.72 5.10 -20.64
N ASP A 126 -28.12 3.89 -21.02
CA ASP A 126 -27.53 3.21 -22.16
C ASP A 126 -28.05 3.93 -23.40
N ALA A 127 -27.29 4.91 -23.89
CA ALA A 127 -27.45 5.37 -25.26
C ALA A 127 -27.19 4.17 -26.19
N PRO A 128 -28.11 3.82 -27.09
CA PRO A 128 -27.98 2.63 -27.92
C PRO A 128 -26.84 2.77 -28.93
N THR A 129 -25.97 1.77 -28.93
CA THR A 129 -24.94 1.47 -29.94
C THR A 129 -25.52 1.12 -31.30
N SER A 130 -24.96 1.64 -32.39
CA SER A 130 -25.02 1.03 -33.74
C SER A 130 -23.99 1.79 -34.63
N ASN A 131 -22.96 1.24 -35.27
CA ASN A 131 -22.80 -0.04 -35.93
C ASN A 131 -21.31 -0.43 -36.05
N THR A 132 -20.97 -1.69 -35.75
CA THR A 132 -19.81 -2.38 -36.32
C THR A 132 -20.36 -3.49 -37.23
N SER A 133 -19.81 -3.55 -38.44
CA SER A 133 -20.19 -4.39 -39.57
C SER A 133 -20.20 -5.90 -39.26
N PRO A 134 -21.00 -6.71 -39.99
CA PRO A 134 -21.05 -8.16 -39.78
C PRO A 134 -19.82 -8.89 -40.35
N PRO A 135 -19.43 -10.05 -39.78
CA PRO A 135 -18.38 -10.91 -40.33
C PRO A 135 -18.92 -11.75 -41.49
N MET A 136 -18.26 -11.71 -42.66
CA MET A 136 -18.46 -12.70 -43.72
C MET A 136 -17.71 -13.98 -43.35
N GLY A 137 -18.46 -15.06 -43.14
CA GLY A 137 -17.93 -16.41 -43.00
C GLY A 137 -17.51 -16.99 -44.34
N SER A 138 -16.38 -17.71 -44.33
CA SER A 138 -15.98 -18.65 -45.37
C SER A 138 -16.71 -19.98 -45.19
N PRO A 139 -17.07 -20.65 -46.29
CA PRO A 139 -17.05 -22.10 -46.35
C PRO A 139 -16.09 -22.56 -47.45
N GLY A 140 -15.22 -23.50 -47.09
CA GLY A 140 -14.53 -24.36 -48.05
C GLY A 140 -15.14 -25.76 -47.95
N ASP A 141 -15.46 -26.34 -49.11
CA ASP A 141 -15.69 -27.75 -49.39
C ASP A 141 -15.25 -27.89 -50.87
N GLY A 142 -14.38 -28.81 -51.27
CA GLY A 142 -14.56 -30.26 -51.16
C GLY A 142 -14.61 -30.78 -52.61
N ILE A 143 -13.77 -31.77 -52.92
CA ILE A 143 -13.45 -32.36 -54.23
C ILE A 143 -14.69 -32.80 -55.03
#